data_AF-A0A0B6ZAS0-F1
#
_entry.id   AF-A0A0B6ZAS0-F1
#
_cell.length_a   1.000
_cell.length_b   1.000
_cell.length_c   1.000
_cell.angle_alpha   90.00
_cell.angle_beta   90.00
_cell.angle_gamma   90.00
#
_symmetry.space_group_name_H-M   'P 1'
#
loop_
_entity.id
_entity.type
_entity.pdbx_description
1 polymer ?
#
loop_
_entity_poly.entity_id
_entity_poly.type
_entity_poly.pdbx_seq_one_letter_code
_entity_poly.pdbx_strand_id
1 'polypeptide(L)'
;LFRSEEEDDYKNNSKSRTQVLMVIDGRRSQNCTILLSKLKLTNDELARAVMNVDESEDLPKDMVEQLLKFVPTAEEAQLLSEYAHEVDNMAKADRFLFEMSKILHYEDKLRAIFFKKKFQERKVDCKQKIDCVLEASKEVLRSRRLKKILELVLAMGNFMNKGNRGLALGFRICSLGKMADTKASVSKSMTLLNYLMELCQKKFPDLCKLENDIPHVHDAAKVSFTELDNEIES
;
A
#
# COMPACT_ATOMS: atom_id res chain seq x y z
N LEU A 1 47.09 -22.13 -74.13
CA LEU A 1 47.49 -23.01 -73.02
C LEU A 1 46.31 -23.14 -72.08
N PHE A 2 45.67 -24.31 -72.16
CA PHE A 2 44.79 -25.02 -71.20
C PHE A 2 43.49 -24.41 -70.65
N ARG A 3 42.51 -25.32 -70.59
CA ARG A 3 41.06 -25.27 -70.34
C ARG A 3 40.79 -26.24 -69.19
N SER A 4 39.91 -25.92 -68.24
CA SER A 4 39.12 -26.84 -67.36
C SER A 4 38.07 -25.97 -66.62
N GLU A 5 36.74 -26.20 -66.70
CA GLU A 5 35.91 -27.12 -65.85
C GLU A 5 35.98 -26.71 -64.35
N GLU A 6 34.93 -26.54 -63.53
CA GLU A 6 33.55 -27.05 -63.45
C GLU A 6 32.77 -26.21 -62.41
N GLU A 7 31.45 -26.44 -62.36
CA GLU A 7 30.39 -26.07 -61.40
C GLU A 7 30.79 -25.66 -59.96
N ASP A 8 30.05 -24.70 -59.38
CA ASP A 8 29.52 -24.93 -58.03
C ASP A 8 28.26 -24.13 -57.70
N ASP A 9 27.33 -24.88 -57.12
CA ASP A 9 25.96 -24.61 -56.70
C ASP A 9 25.89 -23.58 -55.57
N TYR A 10 25.13 -22.50 -55.75
CA TYR A 10 24.58 -21.74 -54.62
C TYR A 10 23.07 -21.56 -54.79
N LYS A 11 22.36 -22.70 -54.74
CA LYS A 11 21.01 -22.78 -54.20
C LYS A 11 20.89 -22.00 -52.89
N ASN A 12 20.08 -20.95 -52.96
CA ASN A 12 18.88 -20.78 -52.13
C ASN A 12 19.08 -21.02 -50.62
N ASN A 13 19.32 -19.95 -49.86
CA ASN A 13 19.05 -19.95 -48.43
C ASN A 13 18.35 -18.63 -48.03
N SER A 14 17.24 -18.32 -48.70
CA SER A 14 16.23 -17.45 -48.12
C SER A 14 15.51 -18.25 -47.03
N LYS A 15 16.10 -18.26 -45.82
CA LYS A 15 15.33 -18.58 -44.61
C LYS A 15 14.16 -17.59 -44.59
N SER A 16 12.99 -18.09 -44.97
CA SER A 16 11.71 -17.43 -44.75
C SER A 16 11.69 -16.96 -43.30
N ARG A 17 11.91 -15.66 -43.08
CA ARG A 17 11.48 -15.01 -41.85
C ARG A 17 9.97 -15.07 -41.92
N THR A 18 9.36 -16.02 -41.24
CA THR A 18 7.95 -15.99 -40.91
C THR A 18 7.66 -14.59 -40.39
N GLN A 19 6.93 -13.79 -41.16
CA GLN A 19 6.60 -12.43 -40.75
C GLN A 19 5.69 -12.57 -39.54
N VAL A 20 6.23 -12.25 -38.36
CA VAL A 20 5.44 -12.22 -37.13
C VAL A 20 4.51 -11.02 -37.23
N LEU A 21 3.22 -11.27 -37.20
CA LEU A 21 2.20 -10.24 -37.22
C LEU A 21 2.21 -9.51 -35.87
N MET A 22 2.52 -8.21 -35.91
CA MET A 22 2.55 -7.33 -34.74
C MET A 22 1.65 -6.13 -35.03
N VAL A 23 0.60 -6.01 -34.24
CA VAL A 23 -0.48 -5.05 -34.43
C VAL A 23 -0.49 -4.04 -33.29
N ILE A 24 -0.15 -4.50 -32.09
CA ILE A 24 -0.02 -3.65 -30.88
C ILE A 24 1.28 -2.85 -30.91
N ASP A 25 1.27 -1.66 -30.30
CA ASP A 25 2.45 -0.79 -30.27
C ASP A 25 3.67 -1.48 -29.63
N GLY A 26 4.85 -1.16 -30.15
CA GLY A 26 6.08 -1.86 -29.76
C GLY A 26 6.41 -1.75 -28.27
N ARG A 27 6.05 -0.64 -27.60
CA ARG A 27 6.35 -0.44 -26.17
C ARG A 27 5.44 -1.31 -25.31
N ARG A 28 4.14 -1.34 -25.59
CA ARG A 28 3.17 -2.20 -24.89
C ARG A 28 3.44 -3.68 -25.17
N SER A 29 3.73 -4.04 -26.41
CA SER A 29 4.09 -5.40 -26.81
C SER A 29 5.34 -5.91 -26.06
N GLN A 30 6.38 -5.08 -25.95
CA GLN A 30 7.58 -5.41 -25.19
C GLN A 30 7.29 -5.58 -23.69
N ASN A 31 6.56 -4.64 -23.08
CA ASN A 31 6.21 -4.71 -21.66
C ASN A 31 5.33 -5.93 -21.33
N CYS A 32 4.39 -6.24 -22.21
CA CYS A 32 3.54 -7.44 -22.10
C CYS A 32 4.40 -8.71 -22.20
N THR A 33 5.33 -8.78 -23.15
CA THR A 33 6.24 -9.91 -23.28
C THR A 33 7.10 -10.11 -22.03
N ILE A 34 7.56 -9.02 -21.39
CA ILE A 34 8.28 -9.07 -20.11
C ILE A 34 7.39 -9.64 -19.01
N LEU A 35 6.13 -9.20 -18.91
CA LEU A 35 5.17 -9.77 -17.95
C LEU A 35 4.99 -11.28 -18.16
N LEU A 36 4.73 -11.72 -19.40
CA LEU A 36 4.52 -13.13 -19.73
C LEU A 36 5.74 -14.00 -19.38
N SER A 37 6.96 -13.47 -19.57
CA SER A 37 8.18 -14.18 -19.19
C SER A 37 8.30 -14.45 -17.68
N LYS A 38 7.70 -13.58 -16.85
CA LYS A 38 7.67 -13.72 -15.38
C LYS A 38 6.52 -14.62 -14.91
N LEU A 39 5.36 -14.51 -15.55
CA LEU A 39 4.16 -15.27 -15.23
C LEU A 39 4.36 -16.78 -15.47
N LYS A 40 5.09 -17.16 -16.53
CA LYS A 40 5.40 -18.56 -16.89
C LYS A 40 4.18 -19.48 -17.05
N LEU A 41 3.02 -18.91 -17.33
CA LEU A 41 1.81 -19.64 -17.70
C LEU A 41 1.56 -19.52 -19.20
N THR A 42 1.01 -20.59 -19.79
CA THR A 42 0.43 -20.54 -21.13
C THR A 42 -0.87 -19.74 -21.11
N ASN A 43 -1.30 -19.25 -22.28
CA ASN A 43 -2.56 -18.52 -22.40
C ASN A 43 -3.76 -19.38 -21.95
N ASP A 44 -3.73 -20.69 -22.20
CA ASP A 44 -4.79 -21.62 -21.81
C ASP A 44 -4.81 -21.88 -20.29
N GLU A 45 -3.65 -21.96 -19.65
CA GLU A 45 -3.54 -22.03 -18.18
C GLU A 45 -4.05 -20.75 -17.53
N LEU A 46 -3.63 -19.59 -18.04
CA LEU A 46 -4.11 -18.30 -17.54
C LEU A 46 -5.61 -18.15 -17.74
N ALA A 47 -6.15 -18.50 -18.91
CA ALA A 47 -7.58 -18.42 -19.17
C ALA A 47 -8.37 -19.30 -18.19
N ARG A 48 -7.89 -20.53 -17.91
CA ARG A 48 -8.49 -21.41 -16.90
C ARG A 48 -8.40 -20.81 -15.49
N ALA A 49 -7.24 -20.28 -15.10
CA ALA A 49 -7.04 -19.65 -13.80
C ALA A 49 -7.97 -18.43 -13.61
N VAL A 50 -8.18 -17.63 -14.65
CA VAL A 50 -9.11 -16.49 -14.57
C VAL A 50 -10.57 -16.96 -14.54
N MET A 51 -10.92 -17.99 -15.30
CA MET A 51 -12.27 -18.55 -15.34
C MET A 51 -12.69 -19.24 -14.04
N ASN A 52 -11.76 -19.87 -13.33
CA ASN A 52 -12.02 -20.53 -12.04
C ASN A 52 -11.70 -19.63 -10.82
N VAL A 53 -11.49 -18.33 -11.00
CA VAL A 53 -11.19 -17.39 -9.91
C VAL A 53 -9.94 -17.80 -9.11
N ASP A 54 -8.97 -18.34 -9.82
CA ASP A 54 -7.67 -18.80 -9.35
C ASP A 54 -7.76 -19.79 -8.18
N GLU A 55 -8.61 -20.81 -8.31
CA GLU A 55 -8.74 -21.90 -7.31
C GLU A 55 -7.44 -22.67 -7.07
N SER A 56 -6.58 -22.76 -8.09
CA SER A 56 -5.28 -23.44 -8.01
C SER A 56 -4.18 -22.59 -7.36
N GLU A 57 -4.44 -21.30 -7.08
CA GLU A 57 -3.45 -20.33 -6.59
C GLU A 57 -2.23 -20.18 -7.54
N ASP A 58 -2.46 -20.29 -8.85
CA ASP A 58 -1.43 -20.16 -9.89
C ASP A 58 -1.06 -18.70 -10.18
N LEU A 59 -1.89 -17.74 -9.73
CA LEU A 59 -1.69 -16.31 -9.97
C LEU A 59 -1.28 -15.56 -8.69
N PRO A 60 0.02 -15.23 -8.53
CA PRO A 60 0.48 -14.36 -7.45
C PRO A 60 -0.19 -12.98 -7.49
N LYS A 61 -0.40 -12.38 -6.31
CA LYS A 61 -1.04 -11.06 -6.13
C LYS A 61 -0.40 -9.96 -6.98
N ASP A 62 0.93 -9.92 -7.05
CA ASP A 62 1.69 -8.97 -7.87
C ASP A 62 1.51 -9.24 -9.36
N MET A 63 1.40 -10.51 -9.78
CA MET A 63 1.12 -10.87 -11.17
C MET A 63 -0.29 -10.45 -11.59
N VAL A 64 -1.29 -10.64 -10.75
CA VAL A 64 -2.66 -10.16 -11.02
C VAL A 64 -2.69 -8.63 -11.15
N GLU A 65 -1.95 -7.91 -10.29
CA GLU A 65 -1.82 -6.45 -10.38
C GLU A 65 -1.16 -5.99 -11.70
N GLN A 66 -0.18 -6.75 -12.20
CA GLN A 66 0.42 -6.45 -13.50
C GLN A 66 -0.54 -6.81 -14.65
N LEU A 67 -1.25 -7.94 -14.59
CA LEU A 67 -2.22 -8.35 -15.61
C LEU A 67 -3.33 -7.30 -15.79
N LEU A 68 -3.78 -6.66 -14.70
CA LEU A 68 -4.74 -5.55 -14.74
C LEU A 68 -4.26 -4.34 -15.56
N LYS A 69 -2.95 -4.18 -15.77
CA LYS A 69 -2.37 -3.11 -16.62
C LYS A 69 -2.34 -3.49 -18.11
N PHE A 70 -2.50 -4.76 -18.43
CA PHE A 70 -2.48 -5.33 -19.79
C PHE A 70 -3.81 -5.98 -20.14
N VAL A 71 -4.90 -5.40 -19.67
CA VAL A 71 -6.24 -5.73 -20.15
C VAL A 71 -6.38 -5.23 -21.59
N PRO A 72 -6.85 -6.06 -22.54
CA PRO A 72 -7.13 -5.63 -23.91
C PRO A 72 -8.22 -4.55 -23.93
N THR A 73 -7.98 -3.44 -24.63
CA THR A 73 -9.03 -2.45 -24.86
C THR A 73 -10.04 -2.97 -25.90
N ALA A 74 -11.23 -2.36 -25.97
CA ALA A 74 -12.23 -2.71 -26.98
C ALA A 74 -11.70 -2.54 -28.41
N GLU A 75 -10.91 -1.49 -28.65
CA GLU A 75 -10.25 -1.22 -29.94
C GLU A 75 -9.21 -2.29 -30.26
N GLU A 76 -8.35 -2.65 -29.28
CA GLU A 76 -7.35 -3.72 -29.44
C GLU A 76 -8.02 -5.07 -29.72
N ALA A 77 -9.09 -5.39 -28.99
CA ALA A 77 -9.84 -6.63 -29.17
C ALA A 77 -10.47 -6.71 -30.57
N GLN A 78 -11.07 -5.62 -31.05
CA GLN A 78 -11.64 -5.55 -32.40
C GLN A 78 -10.55 -5.70 -33.45
N LEU A 79 -9.47 -4.93 -33.34
CA LEU A 79 -8.37 -4.97 -34.29
C LEU A 79 -7.71 -6.35 -34.36
N LEU A 80 -7.45 -6.98 -33.21
CA LEU A 80 -6.90 -8.35 -33.17
C LEU A 80 -7.88 -9.39 -33.72
N SER A 81 -9.19 -9.16 -33.64
CA SER A 81 -10.20 -10.08 -34.18
C SER A 81 -10.20 -10.14 -35.71
N GLU A 82 -9.81 -9.06 -36.39
CA GLU A 82 -9.67 -9.04 -37.86
C GLU A 82 -8.58 -10.01 -38.33
N TYR A 83 -7.57 -10.22 -37.49
CA TYR A 83 -6.45 -11.13 -37.74
C TYR A 83 -6.63 -12.52 -37.10
N ALA A 84 -7.84 -12.87 -36.65
CA ALA A 84 -8.12 -14.16 -36.01
C ALA A 84 -7.79 -15.40 -36.89
N HIS A 85 -7.60 -15.21 -38.20
CA HIS A 85 -7.20 -16.26 -39.14
C HIS A 85 -5.68 -16.53 -39.14
N GLU A 86 -4.87 -15.65 -38.55
CA GLU A 86 -3.39 -15.74 -38.52
C GLU A 86 -2.85 -15.84 -37.08
N VAL A 87 -3.61 -16.40 -36.14
CA VAL A 87 -3.26 -16.45 -34.71
C VAL A 87 -1.92 -17.13 -34.45
N ASP A 88 -1.55 -18.14 -35.25
CA ASP A 88 -0.25 -18.82 -35.12
C ASP A 88 0.95 -17.97 -35.56
N ASN A 89 0.71 -16.92 -36.36
CA ASN A 89 1.72 -15.97 -36.80
C ASN A 89 1.77 -14.70 -35.93
N MET A 90 0.83 -14.53 -34.98
CA MET A 90 0.81 -13.38 -34.07
C MET A 90 2.03 -13.37 -33.15
N ALA A 91 2.54 -12.18 -32.85
CA ALA A 91 3.53 -12.01 -31.79
C ALA A 91 2.94 -12.45 -30.44
N LYS A 92 3.83 -12.82 -29.49
CA LYS A 92 3.40 -13.35 -28.18
C LYS A 92 2.43 -12.42 -27.43
N ALA A 93 2.69 -11.11 -27.45
CA ALA A 93 1.85 -10.12 -26.78
C ALA A 93 0.48 -9.98 -27.46
N ASP A 94 0.44 -9.90 -28.79
CA ASP A 94 -0.77 -9.83 -29.59
C ASP A 94 -1.64 -11.09 -29.38
N ARG A 95 -1.04 -12.28 -29.43
CA ARG A 95 -1.72 -13.55 -29.14
C ARG A 95 -2.27 -13.58 -27.72
N PHE A 96 -1.51 -13.12 -26.73
CA PHE A 96 -2.00 -13.02 -25.35
C PHE A 96 -3.22 -12.10 -25.25
N LEU A 97 -3.15 -10.88 -25.79
CA LEU A 97 -4.25 -9.93 -25.72
C LEU A 97 -5.49 -10.45 -26.46
N PHE A 98 -5.29 -11.13 -27.59
CA PHE A 98 -6.36 -11.77 -28.34
C PHE A 98 -7.03 -12.94 -27.58
N GLU A 99 -6.25 -13.80 -26.92
CA GLU A 99 -6.84 -14.89 -26.13
C GLU A 99 -7.57 -14.37 -24.90
N MET A 100 -7.03 -13.35 -24.22
CA MET A 100 -7.69 -12.73 -23.06
C MET A 100 -8.95 -11.96 -23.45
N SER A 101 -9.02 -11.36 -24.65
CA SER A 101 -10.22 -10.65 -25.11
C SER A 101 -11.42 -11.57 -25.36
N LYS A 102 -11.19 -12.86 -25.61
CA LYS A 102 -12.25 -13.87 -25.72
C LYS A 102 -12.90 -14.21 -24.37
N ILE A 103 -12.24 -13.89 -23.26
CA ILE A 103 -12.76 -14.18 -21.92
C ILE A 103 -13.79 -13.12 -21.56
N LEU A 104 -15.05 -13.55 -21.44
CA LEU A 104 -16.14 -12.67 -21.02
C LEU A 104 -15.85 -12.07 -19.63
N HIS A 105 -15.95 -10.74 -19.52
CA HIS A 105 -15.66 -9.97 -18.30
C HIS A 105 -14.25 -10.21 -17.73
N TYR A 106 -13.24 -10.37 -18.60
CA TYR A 106 -11.86 -10.62 -18.21
C TYR A 106 -11.33 -9.65 -17.13
N GLU A 107 -11.52 -8.35 -17.35
CA GLU A 107 -11.06 -7.30 -16.43
C GLU A 107 -11.74 -7.41 -15.06
N ASP A 108 -13.06 -7.60 -15.04
CA ASP A 108 -13.83 -7.71 -13.80
C ASP A 108 -13.45 -8.97 -13.01
N LYS A 109 -13.19 -10.10 -13.71
CA LYS A 109 -12.69 -11.33 -13.09
C LYS A 109 -11.30 -11.13 -12.47
N LEU A 110 -10.39 -10.47 -13.18
CA LEU A 110 -9.07 -10.13 -12.62
C LEU A 110 -9.20 -9.22 -11.39
N ARG A 111 -10.06 -8.20 -11.45
CA ARG A 111 -10.33 -7.31 -10.30
C ARG A 111 -10.88 -8.11 -9.11
N ALA A 112 -11.80 -9.05 -9.36
CA ALA A 112 -12.36 -9.90 -8.31
C ALA A 112 -11.30 -10.82 -7.68
N ILE A 113 -10.44 -11.46 -8.49
CA ILE A 113 -9.31 -12.28 -8.00
C ILE A 113 -8.36 -11.42 -7.18
N PHE A 114 -8.01 -10.23 -7.67
CA PHE A 114 -7.11 -9.31 -6.99
C PHE A 114 -7.67 -8.87 -5.63
N PHE A 115 -8.95 -8.50 -5.60
CA PHE A 115 -9.65 -8.14 -4.38
C PHE A 115 -9.69 -9.31 -3.40
N LYS A 116 -10.10 -10.50 -3.86
CA LYS A 116 -10.11 -11.74 -3.04
C LYS A 116 -8.76 -11.97 -2.36
N LYS A 117 -7.65 -11.82 -3.11
CA LYS A 117 -6.28 -12.01 -2.59
C LYS A 117 -5.84 -10.90 -1.62
N LYS A 118 -6.25 -9.65 -1.85
CA LYS A 118 -5.91 -8.50 -0.97
C LYS A 118 -6.82 -8.38 0.26
N PHE A 119 -8.01 -8.97 0.24
CA PHE A 119 -9.07 -8.69 1.21
C PHE A 119 -8.67 -8.99 2.65
N GLN A 120 -8.06 -10.16 2.91
CA GLN A 120 -7.72 -10.55 4.29
C GLN A 120 -6.64 -9.64 4.88
N GLU A 121 -5.61 -9.31 4.10
CA GLU A 121 -4.54 -8.38 4.50
C GLU A 121 -5.12 -7.00 4.82
N ARG A 122 -5.87 -6.40 3.88
CA ARG A 122 -6.52 -5.10 4.08
C ARG A 122 -7.42 -5.09 5.31
N LYS A 123 -8.23 -6.13 5.49
CA LYS A 123 -9.14 -6.27 6.65
C LYS A 123 -8.37 -6.30 7.96
N VAL A 124 -7.30 -7.08 8.04
CA VAL A 124 -6.49 -7.19 9.25
C VAL A 124 -5.82 -5.85 9.56
N ASP A 125 -5.23 -5.21 8.56
CA ASP A 125 -4.55 -3.92 8.72
C ASP A 125 -5.52 -2.82 9.18
N CYS A 126 -6.68 -2.71 8.53
CA CYS A 126 -7.73 -1.77 8.93
C CYS A 126 -8.20 -2.02 10.36
N LYS A 127 -8.45 -3.29 10.70
CA LYS A 127 -8.90 -3.65 12.04
C LYS A 127 -7.87 -3.28 13.11
N GLN A 128 -6.59 -3.55 12.88
CA GLN A 128 -5.52 -3.19 13.81
C GLN A 128 -5.46 -1.68 14.06
N LYS A 129 -5.57 -0.87 13.00
CA LYS A 129 -5.59 0.60 13.12
C LYS A 129 -6.79 1.07 13.95
N ILE A 130 -7.99 0.54 13.67
CA ILE A 130 -9.23 0.86 14.40
C ILE A 130 -9.11 0.47 15.88
N ASP A 131 -8.69 -0.76 16.15
CA ASP A 131 -8.55 -1.29 17.51
C ASP A 131 -7.52 -0.45 18.29
N CYS A 132 -6.40 -0.07 17.68
CA CYS A 132 -5.38 0.80 18.29
C CYS A 132 -5.95 2.16 18.71
N VAL A 133 -6.71 2.83 17.83
CA VAL A 133 -7.32 4.14 18.14
C VAL A 133 -8.40 3.99 19.22
N LEU A 134 -9.18 2.92 19.16
CA LEU A 134 -10.22 2.63 20.14
C LEU A 134 -9.64 2.40 21.54
N GLU A 135 -8.61 1.58 21.65
CA GLU A 135 -7.94 1.32 22.93
C GLU A 135 -7.23 2.58 23.46
N ALA A 136 -6.50 3.30 22.62
CA ALA A 136 -5.89 4.58 23.01
C ALA A 136 -6.93 5.58 23.55
N SER A 137 -8.10 5.66 22.91
CA SER A 137 -9.21 6.51 23.36
C SER A 137 -9.74 6.10 24.73
N LYS A 138 -9.90 4.79 24.98
CA LYS A 138 -10.34 4.27 26.29
C LYS A 138 -9.28 4.50 27.36
N GLU A 139 -8.02 4.28 27.04
CA GLU A 139 -6.87 4.44 27.94
C GLU A 139 -6.73 5.87 28.45
N VAL A 140 -6.77 6.85 27.54
CA VAL A 140 -6.71 8.28 27.89
C VAL A 140 -7.87 8.66 28.82
N LEU A 141 -9.08 8.15 28.58
CA LEU A 141 -10.25 8.44 29.41
C LEU A 141 -10.21 7.76 30.78
N ARG A 142 -9.60 6.56 30.87
CA ARG A 142 -9.59 5.75 32.10
C ARG A 142 -8.36 6.01 32.97
N SER A 143 -7.28 6.56 32.42
CA SER A 143 -6.03 6.78 33.16
C SER A 143 -6.22 7.76 34.32
N ARG A 144 -6.18 7.21 35.53
CA ARG A 144 -6.19 7.99 36.77
C ARG A 144 -4.88 8.77 36.92
N ARG A 145 -3.76 8.20 36.45
CA ARG A 145 -2.44 8.84 36.48
C ARG A 145 -2.43 10.10 35.62
N LEU A 146 -2.94 10.01 34.38
CA LEU A 146 -3.07 11.16 33.49
C LEU A 146 -3.93 12.26 34.14
N LYS A 147 -5.11 11.89 34.66
CA LYS A 147 -5.99 12.83 35.36
C LYS A 147 -5.27 13.56 36.51
N LYS A 148 -4.49 12.82 37.32
CA LYS A 148 -3.76 13.43 38.45
C LYS A 148 -2.62 14.34 37.98
N ILE A 149 -1.91 13.98 36.91
CA ILE A 149 -0.91 14.85 36.28
C ILE A 149 -1.57 16.15 35.81
N LEU A 150 -2.71 16.09 35.11
CA LEU A 150 -3.44 17.27 34.67
C LEU A 150 -3.87 18.16 35.84
N GLU A 151 -4.27 17.58 36.97
CA GLU A 151 -4.61 18.31 38.20
C GLU A 151 -3.39 19.05 38.77
N LEU A 152 -2.22 18.40 38.83
CA LEU A 152 -0.98 19.03 39.28
C LEU A 152 -0.56 20.18 38.35
N VAL A 153 -0.65 19.98 37.04
CA VAL A 153 -0.36 21.02 36.04
C VAL A 153 -1.30 22.21 36.22
N LEU A 154 -2.60 21.96 36.43
CA LEU A 154 -3.58 23.02 36.68
C LEU A 154 -3.25 23.81 37.95
N ALA A 155 -2.91 23.11 39.04
CA ALA A 155 -2.54 23.74 40.30
C ALA A 155 -1.27 24.60 40.17
N MET A 156 -0.25 24.11 39.48
CA MET A 156 0.97 24.86 39.18
C MET A 156 0.66 26.10 38.33
N GLY A 157 -0.10 25.93 37.25
CA GLY A 157 -0.49 27.01 36.35
C GLY A 157 -1.28 28.12 37.07
N ASN A 158 -2.25 27.76 37.91
CA ASN A 158 -3.01 28.70 38.71
C ASN A 158 -2.14 29.44 39.75
N PHE A 159 -1.22 28.72 40.39
CA PHE A 159 -0.29 29.31 41.36
C PHE A 159 0.70 30.28 40.71
N MET A 160 1.19 29.98 39.51
CA MET A 160 2.15 30.81 38.78
C MET A 160 1.48 32.04 38.16
N ASN A 161 0.25 31.91 37.65
CA ASN A 161 -0.46 32.96 36.92
C ASN A 161 -1.42 33.78 37.79
N LYS A 162 -1.13 33.96 39.08
CA LYS A 162 -1.98 34.70 40.05
C LYS A 162 -2.52 36.01 39.47
N GLY A 163 -3.80 36.30 39.74
CA GLY A 163 -4.58 37.38 39.14
C GLY A 163 -5.65 36.83 38.18
N ASN A 164 -6.09 37.63 37.20
CA ASN A 164 -7.16 37.23 36.26
C ASN A 164 -6.84 35.97 35.42
N ARG A 165 -5.59 35.52 35.37
CA ARG A 165 -5.15 34.32 34.62
C ARG A 165 -4.96 33.08 35.50
N GLY A 166 -5.18 33.17 36.82
CA GLY A 166 -4.90 32.11 37.79
C GLY A 166 -6.12 31.40 38.36
N LEU A 167 -7.32 31.64 37.81
CA LEU A 167 -8.59 31.02 38.21
C LEU A 167 -9.10 30.04 37.14
N ALA A 168 -8.20 29.33 36.46
CA ALA A 168 -8.58 28.38 35.43
C ALA A 168 -9.19 27.11 36.06
N LEU A 169 -10.25 26.59 35.46
CA LEU A 169 -10.87 25.30 35.82
C LEU A 169 -10.33 24.14 34.97
N GLY A 170 -9.59 24.46 33.91
CA GLY A 170 -9.00 23.50 32.97
C GLY A 170 -8.16 24.23 31.93
N PHE A 171 -7.46 23.46 31.11
CA PHE A 171 -6.62 23.97 30.03
C PHE A 171 -6.69 23.04 28.82
N ARG A 172 -6.34 23.56 27.63
CA ARG A 172 -6.25 22.74 26.42
C ARG A 172 -5.06 21.79 26.53
N ILE A 173 -5.22 20.52 26.16
CA ILE A 173 -4.16 19.48 26.27
C ILE A 173 -2.88 19.90 25.54
N CYS A 174 -2.98 20.62 24.43
CA CYS A 174 -1.81 21.15 23.69
C CYS A 174 -0.91 22.08 24.54
N SER A 175 -1.41 22.64 25.65
CA SER A 175 -0.60 23.41 26.60
C SER A 175 0.45 22.57 27.33
N LEU A 176 0.30 21.24 27.39
CA LEU A 176 1.32 20.36 27.98
C LEU A 176 2.67 20.49 27.25
N GLY A 177 2.66 20.68 25.93
CA GLY A 177 3.88 20.91 25.15
C GLY A 177 4.61 22.19 25.54
N LYS A 178 3.89 23.20 26.04
CA LYS A 178 4.45 24.50 26.44
C LYS A 178 5.12 24.48 27.82
N MET A 179 4.97 23.40 28.57
CA MET A 179 5.60 23.27 29.89
C MET A 179 7.13 23.20 29.79
N ALA A 180 7.66 22.69 28.68
CA ALA A 180 9.08 22.69 28.40
C ALA A 180 9.65 24.10 28.13
N ASP A 181 8.79 25.05 27.71
CA ASP A 181 9.20 26.42 27.37
C ASP A 181 9.36 27.32 28.61
N THR A 182 8.66 26.98 29.70
CA THR A 182 8.68 27.77 30.93
C THR A 182 9.88 27.38 31.79
N LYS A 183 10.87 28.28 31.90
CA LYS A 183 12.14 28.03 32.60
C LYS A 183 12.17 28.65 33.99
N ALA A 184 12.87 28.01 34.92
CA ALA A 184 13.11 28.56 36.24
C ALA A 184 14.01 29.81 36.17
N SER A 185 13.73 30.81 37.02
CA SER A 185 14.54 32.03 37.09
C SER A 185 15.96 31.78 37.61
N VAL A 186 16.14 30.75 38.43
CA VAL A 186 17.41 30.41 39.10
C VAL A 186 18.32 29.56 38.21
N SER A 187 17.75 28.75 37.31
CA SER A 187 18.53 27.92 36.38
C SER A 187 17.81 27.79 35.04
N LYS A 188 18.49 28.23 33.97
CA LYS A 188 17.96 28.14 32.60
C LYS A 188 17.84 26.71 32.08
N SER A 189 18.46 25.71 32.74
CA SER A 189 18.33 24.29 32.40
C SER A 189 17.11 23.61 33.04
N MET A 190 16.51 24.23 34.06
CA MET A 190 15.34 23.67 34.75
C MET A 190 14.05 24.24 34.13
N THR A 191 13.21 23.37 33.58
CA THR A 191 11.89 23.73 33.04
C THR A 191 10.77 23.39 34.02
N LEU A 192 9.57 23.91 33.77
CA LEU A 192 8.38 23.53 34.54
C LEU A 192 8.06 22.04 34.39
N LEU A 193 8.32 21.46 33.21
CA LEU A 193 8.20 20.02 33.00
C LEU A 193 9.19 19.23 33.87
N ASN A 194 10.46 19.64 33.93
CA ASN A 194 11.46 19.00 34.79
C ASN A 194 11.05 19.07 36.26
N TYR A 195 10.54 20.23 36.69
CA TYR A 195 10.03 20.40 38.06
C TYR A 195 8.83 19.49 38.37
N LEU A 196 7.88 19.37 37.42
CA LEU A 196 6.76 18.44 37.56
C LEU A 196 7.25 17.00 37.70
N MET A 197 8.22 16.57 36.88
CA MET A 197 8.78 15.22 36.95
C MET A 197 9.45 14.95 38.30
N GLU A 198 10.25 15.89 38.82
CA GLU A 198 10.82 15.78 40.16
C GLU A 198 9.76 15.69 41.26
N LEU A 199 8.69 16.50 41.15
CA LEU A 199 7.60 16.47 42.10
C LEU A 199 6.89 15.12 42.09
N CYS A 200 6.62 14.58 40.89
CA CYS A 200 6.05 13.25 40.72
C CYS A 200 6.96 12.19 41.35
N GLN A 201 8.26 12.18 41.05
CA GLN A 201 9.19 11.21 41.63
C GLN A 201 9.23 11.27 43.17
N LYS A 202 9.23 12.48 43.75
CA LYS A 202 9.36 12.68 45.21
C LYS A 202 8.06 12.41 45.97
N LYS A 203 6.90 12.80 45.43
CA LYS A 203 5.62 12.78 46.15
C LYS A 203 4.58 11.80 45.59
N PHE A 204 4.68 11.47 44.31
CA PHE A 204 3.69 10.65 43.60
C PHE A 204 4.37 9.67 42.63
N PRO A 205 5.24 8.76 43.12
CA PRO A 205 6.08 7.92 42.24
C PRO A 205 5.26 7.02 41.31
N ASP A 206 4.01 6.72 41.65
CA ASP A 206 3.08 6.00 40.77
C ASP A 206 2.79 6.73 39.45
N LEU A 207 2.81 8.08 39.44
CA LEU A 207 2.55 8.87 38.23
C LEU A 207 3.66 8.73 37.18
N CYS A 208 4.87 8.34 37.59
CA CYS A 208 5.96 8.06 36.67
C CYS A 208 5.72 6.81 35.81
N LYS A 209 4.67 6.02 36.11
CA LYS A 209 4.25 4.83 35.34
C LYS A 209 3.12 5.14 34.36
N LEU A 210 2.94 6.42 33.98
CA LEU A 210 1.89 6.84 33.04
C LEU A 210 1.93 6.03 31.74
N GLU A 211 3.10 5.73 31.21
CA GLU A 211 3.25 4.97 29.95
C GLU A 211 2.53 3.62 29.99
N ASN A 212 2.42 3.00 31.17
CA ASN A 212 1.68 1.73 31.33
C ASN A 212 0.16 1.90 31.26
N ASP A 213 -0.37 3.12 31.51
CA ASP A 213 -1.81 3.40 31.40
C ASP A 213 -2.24 3.70 29.97
N ILE A 214 -1.32 4.12 29.09
CA ILE A 214 -1.59 4.60 27.73
C ILE A 214 -0.68 3.98 26.66
N PRO A 215 -0.50 2.64 26.63
CA PRO A 215 0.43 1.99 25.72
C PRO A 215 0.10 2.21 24.23
N HIS A 216 -1.17 2.38 23.86
CA HIS A 216 -1.57 2.50 22.45
C HIS A 216 -1.52 3.93 21.91
N VAL A 217 -1.36 4.95 22.76
CA VAL A 217 -1.43 6.36 22.34
C VAL A 217 -0.37 6.71 21.30
N HIS A 218 0.85 6.18 21.44
CA HIS A 218 1.93 6.47 20.50
C HIS A 218 1.66 5.91 19.09
N ASP A 219 1.12 4.70 19.01
CA ASP A 219 0.84 4.08 17.72
C ASP A 219 -0.47 4.60 17.12
N ALA A 220 -1.48 4.90 17.94
CA ALA A 220 -2.71 5.55 17.51
C ALA A 220 -2.44 6.95 16.93
N ALA A 221 -1.45 7.68 17.45
CA ALA A 221 -1.07 9.00 16.92
C ALA A 221 -0.53 8.95 15.48
N LYS A 222 -0.12 7.77 14.98
CA LYS A 222 0.35 7.57 13.60
C LYS A 222 -0.76 7.18 12.64
N VAL A 223 -1.96 6.85 13.14
CA VAL A 223 -3.09 6.43 12.31
C VAL A 223 -3.71 7.64 11.62
N SER A 224 -3.73 7.62 10.29
CA SER A 224 -4.42 8.62 9.47
C SER A 224 -5.86 8.16 9.21
N PHE A 225 -6.84 8.95 9.66
CA PHE A 225 -8.25 8.69 9.38
C PHE A 225 -8.55 8.75 7.87
N THR A 226 -7.95 9.69 7.14
CA THR A 226 -8.16 9.81 5.69
C THR A 226 -7.64 8.58 4.94
N GLU A 227 -6.49 8.04 5.34
CA GLU A 227 -5.97 6.81 4.73
C GLU A 227 -6.83 5.60 5.09
N LEU A 228 -7.28 5.51 6.34
CA LEU A 228 -8.16 4.44 6.79
C LEU A 228 -9.52 4.45 6.07
N ASP A 229 -10.13 5.63 5.90
CA ASP A 229 -11.38 5.78 5.14
C ASP A 229 -11.19 5.35 3.69
N ASN A 230 -10.10 5.79 3.04
CA ASN A 230 -9.77 5.36 1.68
C ASN A 230 -9.55 3.85 1.57
N GLU A 231 -8.91 3.21 2.57
CA GLU A 231 -8.71 1.75 2.61
C GLU A 231 -10.02 0.98 2.76
N ILE A 232 -11.02 1.55 3.43
CA ILE A 232 -12.34 0.94 3.62
C ILE A 232 -13.22 1.09 2.37
N GLU A 233 -13.11 2.21 1.67
CA GLU A 233 -13.89 2.48 0.45
C GLU A 233 -13.36 1.76 -0.81
N SER A 234 -12.12 1.23 -0.79
CA SER A 234 -11.39 0.70 -1.96
C SER A 234 -11.18 -0.81 -2.01
#